data_AF-A0A8T7CM36-F1
#
_entry.id   AF-A0A8T7CM36-F1
#
_cell.length_a   1.000
_cell.length_b   1.000
_cell.length_c   1.000
_cell.angle_alpha   90.00
_cell.angle_beta   90.00
_cell.angle_gamma   90.00
#
_symmetry.space_group_name_H-M   'P 1'
#
loop_
_entity.id
_entity.type
_entity.pdbx_description
1 polymer ?
#
loop_
_entity_poly.entity_id
_entity_poly.type
_entity_poly.pdbx_seq_one_letter_code
_entity_poly.pdbx_strand_id
1 'polypeptide(L)'
;MMAAGQVGADPWPHYGGHLDGRRYVSSTILTPENTQDLKQAWVFRTGDVANGGDEYFGRTSSFKATPILIDGKLVFSSGFNRVYAINPVTGKELWRFDPGVNFARRYSEMFTSRGVAGWVDRQADRNSICASRIFLGTLDARLIAIDARSGKKCSAFGEQGAIDLSKGIRNFRRGEYSLTSPPTIVKGLVIVGSSIGDNGGAQMESGTVRAFDARTGELRWAFDPIPRDPDSPGWSTWKGKSALQTGAANVWGVMAADPGRDLVFLPTTSPSPDFYGGERLGDNAYANSIVALRASTGEFVWAYQLVRHDLWDYDLAAQPMLVDIDRAGESVPALLQATKMGFVFVLDRRTGKPLNSVEERPVPASAVPGEIAAKAQKFPMLKLHAFSDELPPIWQHSPEHVEACRNMLEGVRFEGIYTPPSLAGTLLYPGNPGGVNWGSMAAHERRGLAFVVVNRLPTVVKVIPRRQFRKQSNDGVFNGVEAQFTSQSGTPYGMARFELFNRANTLPCLEGPWATLVAI
;
A
#
# COMPACT_ATOMS: atom_id res chain seq x y z
N MET A 1 19.54 43.79 -9.96
CA MET A 1 19.06 44.01 -8.59
C MET A 1 18.78 42.66 -7.95
N MET A 2 19.62 42.25 -7.01
CA MET A 2 19.37 41.13 -6.11
C MET A 2 18.45 41.56 -4.95
N ALA A 3 17.87 40.57 -4.29
CA ALA A 3 17.13 40.59 -3.03
C ALA A 3 15.59 40.78 -3.08
N ALA A 4 14.89 39.65 -3.12
CA ALA A 4 13.77 39.34 -2.23
C ALA A 4 13.97 37.89 -1.74
N GLY A 5 13.94 37.68 -0.42
CA GLY A 5 14.50 36.52 0.27
C GLY A 5 13.91 35.17 -0.13
N GLN A 6 14.80 34.25 -0.52
CA GLN A 6 14.55 32.81 -0.46
C GLN A 6 14.54 32.38 1.01
N VAL A 7 13.35 32.22 1.57
CA VAL A 7 13.17 31.29 2.70
C VAL A 7 13.20 29.90 2.07
N GLY A 8 14.29 29.17 2.29
CA GLY A 8 14.56 27.85 1.70
C GLY A 8 13.59 26.77 2.19
N ALA A 9 12.42 26.69 1.55
CA ALA A 9 11.53 25.54 1.66
C ALA A 9 11.82 24.57 0.52
N ASP A 10 12.21 23.34 0.86
CA ASP A 10 12.22 22.25 -0.11
C ASP A 10 10.82 22.11 -0.71
N PRO A 11 10.66 22.13 -2.05
CA PRO A 11 9.35 21.92 -2.65
C PRO A 11 8.86 20.49 -2.33
N TRP A 12 7.54 20.30 -2.22
CA TRP A 12 6.91 18.98 -2.01
C TRP A 12 6.17 18.48 -3.27
N PRO A 13 6.87 18.16 -4.39
CA PRO A 13 6.23 17.79 -5.65
C PRO A 13 5.73 16.33 -5.71
N HIS A 14 6.09 15.49 -4.75
CA HIS A 14 5.75 14.06 -4.71
C HIS A 14 5.06 13.66 -3.40
N TYR A 15 4.41 12.50 -3.38
CA TYR A 15 3.72 11.97 -2.17
C TYR A 15 4.61 11.95 -0.92
N GLY A 16 5.85 11.47 -1.05
CA GLY A 16 6.85 11.44 0.02
C GLY A 16 7.75 12.68 0.08
N GLY A 17 7.36 13.79 -0.55
CA GLY A 17 8.18 14.98 -0.77
C GLY A 17 9.17 14.80 -1.93
N HIS A 18 9.85 13.66 -1.97
CA HIS A 18 10.80 13.28 -3.01
C HIS A 18 10.52 11.86 -3.55
N LEU A 19 11.16 11.49 -4.66
CA LEU A 19 11.05 10.15 -5.25
C LEU A 19 11.70 9.06 -4.38
N ASP A 20 12.58 9.44 -3.48
CA ASP A 20 13.25 8.56 -2.52
C ASP A 20 12.38 8.18 -1.31
N GLY A 21 11.20 8.79 -1.13
CA GLY A 21 10.29 8.47 -0.04
C GLY A 21 10.74 8.93 1.36
N ARG A 22 11.75 9.82 1.47
CA ARG A 22 12.33 10.20 2.76
C ARG A 22 11.45 11.07 3.65
N ARG A 23 10.43 11.75 3.11
CA ARG A 23 9.50 12.64 3.85
C ARG A 23 10.19 13.67 4.75
N TYR A 24 11.32 14.18 4.29
CA TYR A 24 12.14 15.15 5.01
C TYR A 24 12.04 16.52 4.34
N VAL A 25 12.01 17.58 5.16
CA VAL A 25 12.19 18.97 4.72
C VAL A 25 13.31 19.59 5.54
N SER A 26 14.17 20.36 4.89
CA SER A 26 15.26 21.06 5.58
C SER A 26 14.84 22.35 6.28
N SER A 27 13.58 22.77 6.09
CA SER A 27 13.04 24.03 6.64
C SER A 27 13.14 24.06 8.16
N THR A 28 13.64 25.18 8.69
CA THR A 28 13.78 25.44 10.13
C THR A 28 12.83 26.53 10.61
N ILE A 29 11.77 26.84 9.85
CA ILE A 29 10.76 27.84 10.25
C ILE A 29 10.04 27.37 11.51
N LEU A 30 9.69 26.08 11.57
CA LEU A 30 9.15 25.42 12.76
C LEU A 30 10.26 24.61 13.44
N THR A 31 10.44 24.83 14.73
CA THR A 31 11.44 24.16 15.58
C THR A 31 10.79 23.69 16.88
N PRO A 32 11.40 22.75 17.63
CA PRO A 32 10.85 22.33 18.92
C PRO A 32 10.55 23.50 19.87
N GLU A 33 11.31 24.59 19.78
CA GLU A 33 11.19 25.79 20.62
C GLU A 33 10.03 26.72 20.24
N ASN A 34 9.43 26.58 19.06
CA ASN A 34 8.31 27.43 18.60
C ASN A 34 7.06 26.65 18.15
N THR A 35 7.12 25.31 18.13
CA THR A 35 5.98 24.47 17.71
C THR A 35 4.72 24.66 18.56
N GLN A 36 4.86 25.06 19.82
CA GLN A 36 3.75 25.41 20.70
C GLN A 36 2.96 26.64 20.24
N ASP A 37 3.56 27.50 19.41
CA ASP A 37 2.93 28.72 18.90
C ASP A 37 2.15 28.48 17.59
N LEU A 38 2.12 27.24 17.09
CA LEU A 38 1.48 26.88 15.85
C LEU A 38 -0.04 27.14 15.92
N LYS A 39 -0.55 27.88 14.95
CA LYS A 39 -1.98 28.18 14.79
C LYS A 39 -2.47 27.68 13.45
N GLN A 40 -3.72 27.22 13.41
CA GLN A 40 -4.38 26.84 12.17
C GLN A 40 -4.50 28.07 11.25
N ALA A 41 -3.82 28.04 10.10
CA ALA A 41 -3.87 29.14 9.13
C ALA A 41 -5.23 29.21 8.40
N TRP A 42 -5.75 28.06 7.95
CA TRP A 42 -7.04 27.93 7.28
C TRP A 42 -7.50 26.46 7.29
N VAL A 43 -8.77 26.23 6.94
CA VAL A 43 -9.33 24.87 6.73
C VAL A 43 -10.04 24.84 5.39
N PHE A 44 -9.70 23.84 4.58
CA PHE A 44 -10.41 23.53 3.35
C PHE A 44 -11.32 22.31 3.57
N ARG A 45 -12.59 22.40 3.16
CA ARG A 45 -13.55 21.29 3.23
C ARG A 45 -13.91 20.87 1.81
N THR A 46 -13.58 19.63 1.46
CA THR A 46 -13.83 19.09 0.11
C THR A 46 -15.32 18.96 -0.22
N GLY A 47 -16.15 18.77 0.82
CA GLY A 47 -17.55 18.37 0.69
C GLY A 47 -17.73 16.88 0.35
N ASP A 48 -16.63 16.15 0.24
CA ASP A 48 -16.61 14.75 -0.21
C ASP A 48 -16.80 13.80 0.97
N VAL A 49 -18.01 13.84 1.51
CA VAL A 49 -18.45 13.01 2.62
C VAL A 49 -19.49 12.02 2.12
N ALA A 50 -19.29 10.76 2.46
CA ALA A 50 -20.23 9.72 2.08
C ALA A 50 -21.48 9.75 3.01
N ASN A 51 -22.64 9.42 2.45
CA ASN A 51 -23.94 9.61 3.11
C ASN A 51 -24.31 8.55 4.17
N GLY A 52 -23.37 7.67 4.55
CA GLY A 52 -23.55 6.70 5.64
C GLY A 52 -24.61 5.62 5.42
N GLY A 53 -25.00 5.31 4.19
CA GLY A 53 -26.04 4.31 3.92
C GLY A 53 -25.71 2.89 4.43
N ASP A 54 -26.77 2.18 4.85
CA ASP A 54 -26.74 0.83 5.45
C ASP A 54 -26.41 -0.26 4.40
N GLU A 55 -25.16 -0.68 4.34
CA GLU A 55 -24.78 -2.01 3.87
C GLU A 55 -23.36 -2.30 4.38
N TYR A 56 -23.00 -3.58 4.49
CA TYR A 56 -21.78 -4.18 5.06
C TYR A 56 -20.41 -3.59 4.61
N PHE A 57 -20.42 -2.66 3.65
CA PHE A 57 -19.31 -1.81 3.21
C PHE A 57 -19.65 -0.33 3.40
N GLY A 58 -20.20 0.00 4.58
CA GLY A 58 -20.78 1.30 4.93
C GLY A 58 -19.96 2.42 4.34
N ARG A 59 -20.62 3.21 3.49
CA ARG A 59 -20.02 4.26 2.67
C ARG A 59 -19.31 5.27 3.58
N THR A 60 -18.07 4.98 3.94
CA THR A 60 -17.22 5.83 4.77
C THR A 60 -16.21 6.47 3.83
N SER A 61 -16.27 7.80 3.76
CA SER A 61 -15.27 8.59 3.06
C SER A 61 -14.04 8.70 3.94
N SER A 62 -12.88 8.33 3.41
CA SER A 62 -11.59 8.50 4.10
C SER A 62 -10.69 9.45 3.33
N PHE A 63 -10.10 10.43 4.02
CA PHE A 63 -9.11 11.32 3.43
C PHE A 63 -7.71 10.76 3.66
N LYS A 64 -7.08 10.21 2.62
CA LYS A 64 -5.76 9.57 2.69
C LYS A 64 -4.67 10.32 1.90
N ALA A 65 -5.03 11.42 1.25
CA ALA A 65 -4.12 12.10 0.34
C ALA A 65 -3.08 12.96 1.05
N THR A 66 -1.84 12.90 0.55
CA THR A 66 -0.82 13.92 0.85
C THR A 66 -0.83 14.97 -0.26
N PRO A 67 -1.13 16.25 0.04
CA PRO A 67 -1.09 17.28 -0.98
C PRO A 67 0.32 17.54 -1.51
N ILE A 68 0.43 17.86 -2.79
CA ILE A 68 1.68 18.25 -3.45
C ILE A 68 1.68 19.75 -3.79
N LEU A 69 2.86 20.36 -3.82
CA LEU A 69 3.05 21.73 -4.26
C LEU A 69 3.58 21.75 -5.70
N ILE A 70 2.80 22.31 -6.63
CA ILE A 70 3.17 22.43 -8.05
C ILE A 70 2.56 23.69 -8.65
N ASP A 71 3.35 24.43 -9.44
CA ASP A 71 2.97 25.73 -10.01
C ASP A 71 2.34 26.70 -8.98
N GLY A 72 2.88 26.71 -7.76
CA GLY A 72 2.43 27.56 -6.66
C GLY A 72 1.07 27.17 -6.06
N LYS A 73 0.54 25.98 -6.38
CA LYS A 73 -0.76 25.49 -5.91
C LYS A 73 -0.57 24.25 -5.05
N LEU A 74 -1.35 24.14 -4.00
CA LEU A 74 -1.48 22.90 -3.24
C LEU A 74 -2.52 22.03 -3.92
N VAL A 75 -2.13 20.85 -4.41
CA VAL A 75 -2.98 19.98 -5.22
C VAL A 75 -3.12 18.61 -4.56
N PHE A 76 -4.35 18.11 -4.45
CA PHE A 76 -4.63 16.78 -3.89
C PHE A 76 -5.93 16.21 -4.45
N SER A 77 -6.13 14.90 -4.26
CA SER A 77 -7.39 14.22 -4.59
C SER A 77 -8.17 13.82 -3.34
N SER A 78 -9.50 13.79 -3.40
CA SER A 78 -10.33 13.15 -2.37
C SER A 78 -10.54 11.65 -2.63
N GLY A 79 -11.19 10.96 -1.68
CA GLY A 79 -11.64 9.58 -1.86
C GLY A 79 -12.65 9.36 -3.00
N PHE A 80 -13.24 10.44 -3.54
CA PHE A 80 -14.12 10.40 -4.72
C PHE A 80 -13.35 10.63 -6.04
N ASN A 81 -12.01 10.60 -5.99
CA ASN A 81 -11.08 10.93 -7.08
C ASN A 81 -11.23 12.36 -7.64
N ARG A 82 -11.94 13.27 -6.95
CA ARG A 82 -11.96 14.69 -7.33
C ARG A 82 -10.63 15.33 -7.00
N VAL A 83 -10.08 16.11 -7.92
CA VAL A 83 -8.81 16.84 -7.73
C VAL A 83 -9.11 18.28 -7.41
N TYR A 84 -8.49 18.79 -6.36
CA TYR A 84 -8.61 20.16 -5.91
C TYR A 84 -7.24 20.83 -6.04
N ALA A 85 -7.21 22.02 -6.61
CA ALA A 85 -6.07 22.92 -6.48
C ALA A 85 -6.49 24.12 -5.65
N ILE A 86 -5.74 24.37 -4.58
CA ILE A 86 -6.02 25.46 -3.66
C ILE A 86 -4.81 26.38 -3.52
N ASN A 87 -5.08 27.64 -3.20
CA ASN A 87 -4.05 28.61 -2.90
C ASN A 87 -3.44 28.27 -1.53
N PRO A 88 -2.12 27.97 -1.43
CA PRO A 88 -1.51 27.51 -0.18
C PRO A 88 -1.51 28.56 0.94
N VAL A 89 -1.60 29.85 0.60
CA VAL A 89 -1.58 30.96 1.58
C VAL A 89 -2.97 31.19 2.16
N THR A 90 -4.02 31.16 1.32
CA THR A 90 -5.37 31.56 1.72
C THR A 90 -6.33 30.40 1.94
N GLY A 91 -5.99 29.20 1.49
CA GLY A 91 -6.88 28.02 1.50
C GLY A 91 -8.03 28.09 0.49
N LYS A 92 -8.10 29.12 -0.36
CA LYS A 92 -9.16 29.28 -1.37
C LYS A 92 -9.00 28.28 -2.51
N GLU A 93 -10.11 27.67 -2.94
CA GLU A 93 -10.15 26.86 -4.15
C GLU A 93 -9.81 27.72 -5.37
N LEU A 94 -8.90 27.23 -6.21
CA LEU A 94 -8.54 27.83 -7.48
C LEU A 94 -9.28 27.15 -8.63
N TRP A 95 -9.29 25.82 -8.62
CA TRP A 95 -10.07 25.00 -9.52
C TRP A 95 -10.30 23.60 -8.91
N ARG A 96 -11.31 22.92 -9.45
CA ARG A 96 -11.63 21.52 -9.14
C ARG A 96 -11.87 20.75 -10.42
N PHE A 97 -11.44 19.50 -10.43
CA PHE A 97 -11.70 18.54 -11.50
C PHE A 97 -12.45 17.33 -10.94
N ASP A 98 -13.57 16.96 -11.56
CA ASP A 98 -14.31 15.74 -11.26
C ASP A 98 -14.14 14.74 -12.42
N PRO A 99 -13.55 13.55 -12.18
CA PRO A 99 -13.37 12.54 -13.21
C PRO A 99 -14.67 11.83 -13.62
N GLY A 100 -15.78 12.02 -12.89
CA GLY A 100 -17.06 11.38 -13.17
C GLY A 100 -17.10 9.88 -12.84
N VAL A 101 -16.40 9.46 -11.78
CA VAL A 101 -16.43 8.05 -11.33
C VAL A 101 -17.85 7.68 -10.91
N ASN A 102 -18.37 6.57 -11.43
CA ASN A 102 -19.71 6.09 -11.12
C ASN A 102 -19.72 5.36 -9.76
N PHE A 103 -20.16 6.05 -8.72
CA PHE A 103 -20.30 5.52 -7.35
C PHE A 103 -21.61 4.78 -7.06
N ALA A 104 -22.48 4.61 -8.06
CA ALA A 104 -23.58 3.63 -7.96
C ALA A 104 -23.05 2.18 -8.07
N ARG A 105 -21.80 2.02 -8.54
CA ARG A 105 -21.09 0.75 -8.59
C ARG A 105 -20.27 0.53 -7.32
N ARG A 106 -20.16 -0.72 -6.88
CA ARG A 106 -19.23 -1.15 -5.84
C ARG A 106 -17.80 -1.26 -6.39
N TYR A 107 -16.85 -0.66 -5.68
CA TYR A 107 -15.41 -0.84 -5.89
C TYR A 107 -14.82 -1.54 -4.66
N SER A 108 -13.88 -2.46 -4.85
CA SER A 108 -13.20 -3.20 -3.77
C SER A 108 -12.55 -2.24 -2.76
N GLU A 109 -12.01 -1.13 -3.26
CA GLU A 109 -11.26 -0.14 -2.48
C GLU A 109 -12.12 0.98 -1.89
N MET A 110 -13.44 0.93 -2.09
CA MET A 110 -14.40 1.94 -1.64
C MET A 110 -13.99 3.36 -2.10
N PHE A 111 -14.27 4.40 -1.29
CA PHE A 111 -13.89 5.79 -1.56
C PHE A 111 -12.45 6.07 -1.14
N THR A 112 -11.47 5.55 -1.89
CA THR A 112 -10.04 5.68 -1.59
C THR A 112 -9.26 6.40 -2.69
N SER A 113 -8.46 7.40 -2.28
CA SER A 113 -7.37 7.97 -3.09
C SER A 113 -6.28 8.52 -2.17
N ARG A 114 -5.00 8.20 -2.46
CA ARG A 114 -3.82 8.67 -1.68
C ARG A 114 -3.13 9.89 -2.29
N GLY A 115 -3.65 10.43 -3.40
CA GLY A 115 -3.18 11.70 -3.95
C GLY A 115 -3.00 11.68 -5.46
N VAL A 116 -2.25 12.67 -5.93
CA VAL A 116 -1.91 12.89 -7.35
C VAL A 116 -0.40 12.98 -7.52
N ALA A 117 0.07 12.85 -8.76
CA ALA A 117 1.48 13.07 -9.10
C ALA A 117 1.64 14.29 -10.01
N GLY A 118 2.59 15.16 -9.71
CA GLY A 118 2.91 16.34 -10.51
C GLY A 118 4.12 16.10 -11.42
N TRP A 119 4.08 16.64 -12.64
CA TRP A 119 5.22 16.63 -13.56
C TRP A 119 5.28 17.91 -14.36
N VAL A 120 6.48 18.49 -14.43
CA VAL A 120 6.77 19.67 -15.26
C VAL A 120 7.60 19.24 -16.45
N ASP A 121 7.06 19.47 -17.64
CA ASP A 121 7.72 19.24 -18.90
C ASP A 121 8.73 20.37 -19.17
N ARG A 122 9.99 20.11 -18.86
CA ARG A 122 11.07 21.08 -19.05
C ARG A 122 11.38 21.39 -20.51
N GLN A 123 10.84 20.61 -21.45
CA GLN A 123 11.02 20.82 -22.89
C GLN A 123 9.86 21.58 -23.52
N ALA A 124 8.70 21.65 -22.85
CA ALA A 124 7.56 22.43 -23.32
C ALA A 124 7.77 23.92 -23.03
N ASP A 125 7.17 24.77 -23.87
CA ASP A 125 7.00 26.18 -23.54
C ASP A 125 6.21 26.28 -22.21
N ARG A 126 6.76 26.99 -21.22
CA ARG A 126 6.16 27.09 -19.87
C ARG A 126 4.73 27.62 -19.87
N ASN A 127 4.36 28.39 -20.90
CA ASN A 127 3.02 28.94 -21.05
C ASN A 127 2.07 28.02 -21.83
N SER A 128 2.56 26.96 -22.47
CA SER A 128 1.74 26.00 -23.21
C SER A 128 0.84 25.17 -22.28
N ILE A 129 -0.37 24.87 -22.74
CA ILE A 129 -1.30 23.99 -22.03
C ILE A 129 -0.59 22.66 -21.75
N CYS A 130 -0.70 22.18 -20.52
CA CYS A 130 -0.05 20.97 -20.05
C CYS A 130 1.48 21.02 -20.00
N ALA A 131 2.13 22.19 -19.99
CA ALA A 131 3.54 22.29 -19.61
C ALA A 131 3.80 21.74 -18.20
N SER A 132 2.82 21.89 -17.31
CA SER A 132 2.76 21.22 -16.00
C SER A 132 1.52 20.37 -15.94
N ARG A 133 1.69 19.08 -15.61
CA ARG A 133 0.64 18.07 -15.60
C ARG A 133 0.45 17.50 -14.20
N ILE A 134 -0.80 17.23 -13.86
CA ILE A 134 -1.23 16.44 -12.70
C ILE A 134 -1.76 15.12 -13.23
N PHE A 135 -1.28 14.02 -12.68
CA PHE A 135 -1.75 12.68 -13.00
C PHE A 135 -2.57 12.10 -11.86
N LEU A 136 -3.74 11.57 -12.22
CA LEU A 136 -4.69 10.95 -11.32
C LEU A 136 -4.96 9.52 -11.77
N GLY A 137 -4.76 8.57 -10.86
CA GLY A 137 -5.34 7.24 -10.97
C GLY A 137 -6.74 7.22 -10.35
N THR A 138 -7.69 6.52 -10.98
CA THR A 138 -9.08 6.45 -10.51
C THR A 138 -9.50 5.04 -10.10
N LEU A 139 -10.57 4.95 -9.31
CA LEU A 139 -11.20 3.70 -8.88
C LEU A 139 -11.81 2.92 -10.06
N ASP A 140 -12.17 3.60 -11.15
CA ASP A 140 -12.69 2.98 -12.38
C ASP A 140 -11.60 2.68 -13.43
N ALA A 141 -10.36 2.49 -12.97
CA ALA A 141 -9.22 2.07 -13.79
C ALA A 141 -8.86 3.02 -14.93
N ARG A 142 -8.79 4.33 -14.65
CA ARG A 142 -8.26 5.33 -15.59
C ARG A 142 -6.99 5.99 -15.05
N LEU A 143 -6.09 6.34 -15.96
CA LEU A 143 -5.02 7.32 -15.72
C LEU A 143 -5.37 8.59 -16.48
N ILE A 144 -5.54 9.71 -15.76
CA ILE A 144 -5.98 10.98 -16.32
C ILE A 144 -4.86 12.01 -16.16
N ALA A 145 -4.58 12.77 -17.23
CA ALA A 145 -3.66 13.90 -17.21
C ALA A 145 -4.43 15.23 -17.22
N ILE A 146 -4.11 16.11 -16.29
CA ILE A 146 -4.79 17.39 -16.04
C ILE A 146 -3.74 18.50 -16.08
N ASP A 147 -4.01 19.61 -16.76
CA ASP A 147 -3.17 20.80 -16.73
C ASP A 147 -3.17 21.43 -15.33
N ALA A 148 -1.99 21.56 -14.71
CA ALA A 148 -1.87 22.04 -13.33
C ALA A 148 -2.34 23.50 -13.15
N ARG A 149 -2.40 24.29 -14.23
CA ARG A 149 -2.77 25.71 -14.18
C ARG A 149 -4.28 25.91 -14.26
N SER A 150 -4.94 25.21 -15.17
CA SER A 150 -6.36 25.40 -15.50
C SER A 150 -7.30 24.33 -14.96
N GLY A 151 -6.79 23.16 -14.55
CA GLY A 151 -7.62 22.03 -14.13
C GLY A 151 -8.31 21.29 -15.29
N LYS A 152 -7.99 21.64 -16.55
CA LYS A 152 -8.56 20.98 -17.74
C LYS A 152 -7.75 19.75 -18.12
N LYS A 153 -8.38 18.74 -18.73
CA LYS A 153 -7.70 17.56 -19.25
C LYS A 153 -6.68 17.91 -20.34
N CYS A 154 -5.54 17.23 -20.32
CA CYS A 154 -4.53 17.30 -21.36
C CYS A 154 -4.95 16.46 -22.57
N SER A 155 -5.66 17.04 -23.53
CA SER A 155 -6.29 16.30 -24.65
C SER A 155 -5.32 15.41 -25.46
N ALA A 156 -4.04 15.78 -25.52
CA ALA A 156 -2.99 15.02 -26.22
C ALA A 156 -2.49 13.77 -25.46
N PHE A 157 -2.93 13.55 -24.22
CA PHE A 157 -2.55 12.38 -23.43
C PHE A 157 -3.60 11.27 -23.58
N GLY A 158 -3.18 10.11 -24.09
CA GLY A 158 -4.06 8.97 -24.34
C GLY A 158 -5.24 9.35 -25.24
N GLU A 159 -6.42 8.89 -24.85
CA GLU A 159 -7.69 9.23 -25.51
C GLU A 159 -8.36 10.39 -24.75
N GLN A 160 -8.30 11.60 -25.32
CA GLN A 160 -8.92 12.81 -24.78
C GLN A 160 -8.54 13.12 -23.31
N GLY A 161 -7.25 12.92 -22.99
CA GLY A 161 -6.67 13.18 -21.67
C GLY A 161 -6.74 12.02 -20.68
N ALA A 162 -7.11 10.81 -21.12
CA ALA A 162 -7.18 9.64 -20.27
C ALA A 162 -6.70 8.36 -20.97
N ILE A 163 -6.19 7.43 -20.17
CA ILE A 163 -5.90 6.05 -20.58
C ILE A 163 -6.85 5.12 -19.82
N ASP A 164 -7.49 4.21 -20.55
CA ASP A 164 -8.22 3.09 -19.97
C ASP A 164 -7.23 1.99 -19.57
N LEU A 165 -7.01 1.86 -18.26
CA LEU A 165 -6.07 0.89 -17.70
C LEU A 165 -6.65 -0.52 -17.60
N SER A 166 -7.93 -0.74 -17.90
CA SER A 166 -8.48 -2.10 -18.00
C SER A 166 -7.95 -2.86 -19.23
N LYS A 167 -7.56 -2.13 -20.28
CA LYS A 167 -7.02 -2.72 -21.51
C LYS A 167 -5.71 -3.45 -21.22
N GLY A 168 -5.64 -4.70 -21.65
CA GLY A 168 -4.47 -5.57 -21.47
C GLY A 168 -4.36 -6.22 -20.08
N ILE A 169 -5.31 -6.00 -19.18
CA ILE A 169 -5.31 -6.66 -17.86
C ILE A 169 -6.04 -8.01 -17.93
N ARG A 170 -5.33 -9.06 -17.53
CA ARG A 170 -5.86 -10.42 -17.45
C ARG A 170 -6.95 -10.52 -16.38
N ASN A 171 -8.02 -11.26 -16.66
CA ASN A 171 -9.16 -11.49 -15.76
C ASN A 171 -9.84 -10.22 -15.23
N PHE A 172 -9.75 -9.11 -15.97
CA PHE A 172 -10.32 -7.83 -15.55
C PHE A 172 -11.82 -7.94 -15.21
N ARG A 173 -12.16 -7.60 -13.96
CA ARG A 173 -13.54 -7.32 -13.55
C ARG A 173 -13.66 -5.89 -13.05
N ARG A 174 -14.68 -5.22 -13.59
CA ARG A 174 -14.95 -3.83 -13.25
C ARG A 174 -15.35 -3.71 -11.78
N GLY A 175 -14.60 -2.89 -11.04
CA GLY A 175 -14.80 -2.68 -9.61
C GLY A 175 -13.78 -3.40 -8.74
N GLU A 176 -13.09 -4.41 -9.28
CA GLU A 176 -12.07 -5.19 -8.55
C GLU A 176 -10.63 -4.78 -8.91
N TYR A 177 -10.45 -3.88 -9.88
CA TYR A 177 -9.17 -3.28 -10.26
C TYR A 177 -9.29 -1.76 -10.25
N SER A 178 -8.46 -1.11 -9.42
CA SER A 178 -8.50 0.34 -9.14
C SER A 178 -7.09 0.93 -9.09
N LEU A 179 -6.98 2.26 -9.15
CA LEU A 179 -5.74 2.96 -8.81
C LEU A 179 -5.99 3.82 -7.56
N THR A 180 -5.44 3.39 -6.44
CA THR A 180 -5.64 4.04 -5.14
C THR A 180 -4.49 4.96 -4.72
N SER A 181 -3.33 4.85 -5.36
CA SER A 181 -2.12 5.63 -5.07
C SER A 181 -1.68 6.49 -6.25
N PRO A 182 -1.00 7.63 -6.00
CA PRO A 182 -0.45 8.45 -7.06
C PRO A 182 0.59 7.66 -7.88
N PRO A 183 0.69 7.92 -9.19
CA PRO A 183 1.77 7.37 -10.00
C PRO A 183 3.15 7.84 -9.53
N THR A 184 4.19 7.07 -9.84
CA THR A 184 5.58 7.52 -9.69
C THR A 184 6.10 8.00 -11.04
N ILE A 185 6.63 9.22 -11.10
CA ILE A 185 7.07 9.84 -12.35
C ILE A 185 8.59 9.91 -12.40
N VAL A 186 9.19 9.20 -13.35
CA VAL A 186 10.65 9.13 -13.53
C VAL A 186 11.00 9.50 -14.96
N LYS A 187 11.80 10.56 -15.14
CA LYS A 187 12.30 11.00 -16.47
C LYS A 187 11.22 11.13 -17.56
N GLY A 188 10.01 11.56 -17.20
CA GLY A 188 8.90 11.71 -18.14
C GLY A 188 8.10 10.44 -18.39
N LEU A 189 8.30 9.39 -17.61
CA LEU A 189 7.46 8.19 -17.59
C LEU A 189 6.55 8.19 -16.37
N VAL A 190 5.26 7.97 -16.57
CA VAL A 190 4.23 7.82 -15.53
C VAL A 190 4.07 6.34 -15.24
N ILE A 191 4.60 5.89 -14.12
CA ILE A 191 4.61 4.49 -13.70
C ILE A 191 3.43 4.27 -12.75
N VAL A 192 2.57 3.30 -13.08
CA VAL A 192 1.36 2.97 -12.33
C VAL A 192 1.34 1.50 -11.93
N GLY A 193 0.94 1.24 -10.69
CA GLY A 193 0.51 -0.07 -10.22
C GLY A 193 -1.01 -0.18 -10.21
N SER A 194 -1.55 -0.90 -9.24
CA SER A 194 -2.99 -1.10 -9.05
C SER A 194 -3.31 -1.52 -7.61
N SER A 195 -4.56 -1.28 -7.20
CA SER A 195 -5.24 -1.98 -6.12
C SER A 195 -6.14 -3.05 -6.74
N ILE A 196 -6.18 -4.23 -6.12
CA ILE A 196 -7.00 -5.35 -6.57
C ILE A 196 -7.78 -5.88 -5.38
N GLY A 197 -9.06 -6.25 -5.56
CA GLY A 197 -9.87 -6.90 -4.53
C GLY A 197 -9.46 -8.35 -4.24
N ASP A 198 -8.15 -8.59 -4.10
CA ASP A 198 -7.41 -9.87 -4.03
C ASP A 198 -8.03 -10.97 -3.15
N ASN A 199 -8.71 -10.59 -2.07
CA ASN A 199 -9.52 -11.50 -1.24
C ASN A 199 -10.74 -12.15 -1.95
N GLY A 200 -11.12 -11.64 -3.13
CA GLY A 200 -12.31 -12.05 -3.87
C GLY A 200 -12.23 -13.47 -4.43
N GLY A 201 -11.02 -13.99 -4.74
CA GLY A 201 -10.85 -15.30 -5.36
C GLY A 201 -9.42 -15.64 -5.77
N ALA A 202 -9.21 -16.83 -6.33
CA ALA A 202 -7.88 -17.29 -6.76
C ALA A 202 -7.43 -16.73 -8.11
N GLN A 203 -8.38 -16.49 -9.02
CA GLN A 203 -8.12 -15.97 -10.36
C GLN A 203 -8.51 -14.50 -10.46
N MET A 204 -7.80 -13.66 -9.72
CA MET A 204 -7.98 -12.21 -9.75
C MET A 204 -7.25 -11.58 -10.94
N GLU A 205 -7.38 -10.27 -11.05
CA GLU A 205 -6.71 -9.43 -12.03
C GLU A 205 -5.19 -9.53 -11.88
N SER A 206 -4.43 -9.36 -12.97
CA SER A 206 -2.96 -9.27 -12.85
C SER A 206 -2.53 -7.94 -12.22
N GLY A 207 -1.56 -8.00 -11.31
CA GLY A 207 -0.89 -6.85 -10.71
C GLY A 207 0.15 -6.16 -11.60
N THR A 208 -0.03 -6.22 -12.92
CA THR A 208 0.93 -5.68 -13.90
C THR A 208 1.20 -4.18 -13.67
N VAL A 209 2.45 -3.83 -13.43
CA VAL A 209 2.95 -2.45 -13.37
C VAL A 209 3.26 -1.98 -14.78
N ARG A 210 2.84 -0.75 -15.13
CA ARG A 210 3.00 -0.19 -16.47
C ARG A 210 3.57 1.21 -16.41
N ALA A 211 4.38 1.56 -17.41
CA ALA A 211 4.85 2.92 -17.62
C ALA A 211 4.33 3.51 -18.92
N PHE A 212 3.87 4.75 -18.84
CA PHE A 212 3.35 5.50 -19.97
C PHE A 212 4.17 6.78 -20.18
N ASP A 213 4.38 7.19 -21.42
CA ASP A 213 4.98 8.49 -21.70
C ASP A 213 4.09 9.62 -21.15
N ALA A 214 4.66 10.54 -20.37
CA ALA A 214 3.90 11.55 -19.64
C ALA A 214 3.27 12.62 -20.55
N ARG A 215 3.69 12.72 -21.82
CA ARG A 215 3.11 13.69 -22.77
C ARG A 215 1.96 13.07 -23.53
N THR A 216 2.19 11.88 -24.06
CA THR A 216 1.35 11.22 -25.06
C THR A 216 0.47 10.13 -24.47
N GLY A 217 0.86 9.54 -23.35
CA GLY A 217 0.19 8.37 -22.78
C GLY A 217 0.50 7.06 -23.51
N GLU A 218 1.50 7.03 -24.38
CA GLU A 218 1.96 5.80 -25.04
C GLU A 218 2.50 4.81 -23.99
N LEU A 219 2.08 3.54 -24.05
CA LEU A 219 2.63 2.47 -23.23
C LEU A 219 4.09 2.20 -23.63
N ARG A 220 5.01 2.32 -22.67
CA ARG A 220 6.45 2.15 -22.91
C ARG A 220 6.95 0.78 -22.47
N TRP A 221 6.47 0.30 -21.33
CA TRP A 221 6.78 -1.03 -20.83
C TRP A 221 5.71 -1.50 -19.84
N ALA A 222 5.67 -2.82 -19.64
CA ALA A 222 4.82 -3.49 -18.67
C ALA A 222 5.62 -4.60 -17.97
N PHE A 223 5.37 -4.81 -16.68
CA PHE A 223 5.98 -5.85 -15.87
C PHE A 223 4.91 -6.54 -15.02
N ASP A 224 4.76 -7.87 -15.15
CA ASP A 224 3.90 -8.68 -14.28
C ASP A 224 4.77 -9.34 -13.20
N PRO A 225 4.54 -9.05 -11.90
CA PRO A 225 5.29 -9.67 -10.81
C PRO A 225 5.10 -11.20 -10.70
N ILE A 226 3.99 -11.73 -11.24
CA ILE A 226 3.75 -13.17 -11.32
C ILE A 226 4.29 -13.67 -12.67
N PRO A 227 5.25 -14.62 -12.68
CA PRO A 227 5.86 -15.10 -13.90
C PRO A 227 4.82 -15.79 -14.80
N ARG A 228 4.83 -15.43 -16.08
CA ARG A 228 3.93 -15.99 -17.10
C ARG A 228 4.66 -16.91 -18.09
N ASP A 229 5.98 -16.86 -18.08
CA ASP A 229 6.86 -17.66 -18.91
C ASP A 229 7.65 -18.64 -18.03
N PRO A 230 7.69 -19.94 -18.34
CA PRO A 230 8.57 -20.92 -17.71
C PRO A 230 10.04 -20.52 -17.59
N ASP A 231 10.53 -19.68 -18.51
CA ASP A 231 11.92 -19.22 -18.54
C ASP A 231 12.15 -17.98 -17.63
N SER A 232 11.08 -17.42 -17.05
CA SER A 232 11.20 -16.31 -16.09
C SER A 232 11.88 -16.80 -14.80
N PRO A 233 12.84 -16.06 -14.22
CA PRO A 233 13.60 -16.56 -13.06
C PRO A 233 12.74 -16.81 -11.80
N GLY A 234 11.57 -16.17 -11.69
CA GLY A 234 10.61 -16.44 -10.61
C GLY A 234 9.80 -17.73 -10.78
N TRP A 235 9.74 -18.31 -11.98
CA TRP A 235 8.83 -19.41 -12.32
C TRP A 235 9.02 -20.65 -11.45
N SER A 236 10.28 -21.04 -11.18
CA SER A 236 10.62 -22.22 -10.38
C SER A 236 10.13 -22.16 -8.93
N THR A 237 9.76 -20.97 -8.45
CA THR A 237 9.18 -20.77 -7.12
C THR A 237 7.70 -21.13 -7.04
N TRP A 238 7.05 -21.40 -8.17
CA TRP A 238 5.66 -21.80 -8.28
C TRP A 238 5.55 -23.29 -8.62
N LYS A 239 4.53 -23.97 -8.08
CA LYS A 239 4.27 -25.38 -8.38
C LYS A 239 3.37 -25.54 -9.60
N GLY A 240 3.89 -26.26 -10.60
CA GLY A 240 3.15 -26.60 -11.81
C GLY A 240 2.74 -25.35 -12.58
N LYS A 241 1.44 -25.23 -12.89
CA LYS A 241 0.88 -24.10 -13.65
C LYS A 241 0.16 -23.07 -12.77
N SER A 242 0.34 -23.11 -11.45
CA SER A 242 -0.40 -22.24 -10.52
C SER A 242 -0.21 -20.75 -10.83
N ALA A 243 1.03 -20.34 -11.14
CA ALA A 243 1.35 -18.99 -11.57
C ALA A 243 0.47 -18.49 -12.72
N LEU A 244 0.11 -19.35 -13.68
CA LEU A 244 -0.71 -18.97 -14.84
C LEU A 244 -2.17 -18.68 -14.49
N GLN A 245 -2.66 -19.08 -13.33
CA GLN A 245 -4.05 -18.85 -12.92
C GLN A 245 -4.13 -17.73 -11.88
N THR A 246 -3.12 -17.59 -11.04
CA THR A 246 -3.06 -16.61 -9.94
C THR A 246 -2.98 -15.15 -10.41
N GLY A 247 -3.77 -14.30 -9.75
CA GLY A 247 -3.76 -12.84 -9.91
C GLY A 247 -3.11 -12.12 -8.72
N ALA A 248 -3.33 -10.81 -8.63
CA ALA A 248 -2.73 -9.89 -7.66
C ALA A 248 -1.20 -9.77 -7.81
N ALA A 249 -0.48 -9.77 -6.69
CA ALA A 249 0.91 -9.31 -6.58
C ALA A 249 1.11 -7.89 -7.12
N ASN A 250 0.07 -7.07 -7.03
CA ASN A 250 0.03 -5.69 -7.49
C ASN A 250 0.90 -4.75 -6.65
N VAL A 251 0.94 -3.49 -7.07
CA VAL A 251 1.59 -2.40 -6.34
C VAL A 251 0.54 -1.35 -6.05
N TRP A 252 -0.13 -1.46 -4.91
CA TRP A 252 -1.08 -0.44 -4.45
C TRP A 252 -0.42 0.59 -3.54
N GLY A 253 0.73 0.27 -2.94
CA GLY A 253 1.60 1.22 -2.24
C GLY A 253 2.24 2.23 -3.21
N VAL A 254 2.92 3.24 -2.66
CA VAL A 254 3.67 4.21 -3.48
C VAL A 254 5.07 3.65 -3.77
N MET A 255 5.51 3.75 -5.02
CA MET A 255 6.86 3.30 -5.42
C MET A 255 7.91 4.36 -5.08
N ALA A 256 9.14 3.93 -4.88
CA ALA A 256 10.31 4.81 -4.80
C ALA A 256 11.15 4.71 -6.08
N ALA A 257 11.97 5.71 -6.36
CA ALA A 257 12.87 5.70 -7.50
C ALA A 257 14.20 6.39 -7.21
N ASP A 258 15.26 5.87 -7.83
CA ASP A 258 16.59 6.50 -7.92
C ASP A 258 16.82 6.84 -9.41
N PRO A 259 16.43 8.05 -9.87
CA PRO A 259 16.60 8.44 -11.26
C PRO A 259 18.07 8.48 -11.70
N GLY A 260 19.00 8.72 -10.75
CA GLY A 260 20.44 8.75 -11.02
C GLY A 260 20.99 7.39 -11.41
N ARG A 261 20.40 6.31 -10.91
CA ARG A 261 20.73 4.92 -11.28
C ARG A 261 19.77 4.29 -12.28
N ASP A 262 18.79 5.05 -12.74
CA ASP A 262 17.69 4.57 -13.57
C ASP A 262 16.92 3.42 -12.93
N LEU A 263 16.65 3.50 -11.62
CA LEU A 263 15.94 2.45 -10.88
C LEU A 263 14.58 2.93 -10.38
N VAL A 264 13.58 2.06 -10.49
CA VAL A 264 12.30 2.15 -9.78
C VAL A 264 12.12 0.90 -8.92
N PHE A 265 11.64 1.10 -7.70
CA PHE A 265 11.45 0.05 -6.70
C PHE A 265 9.96 -0.19 -6.47
N LEU A 266 9.53 -1.41 -6.78
CA LEU A 266 8.16 -1.88 -6.71
C LEU A 266 7.97 -2.68 -5.43
N PRO A 267 7.19 -2.18 -4.45
CA PRO A 267 6.80 -2.98 -3.30
C PRO A 267 5.56 -3.80 -3.67
N THR A 268 5.78 -5.05 -4.07
CA THR A 268 4.71 -5.95 -4.55
C THR A 268 3.95 -6.57 -3.38
N THR A 269 2.69 -6.90 -3.63
CA THR A 269 1.74 -7.40 -2.63
C THR A 269 1.63 -8.91 -2.67
N SER A 270 0.75 -9.47 -1.84
CA SER A 270 0.43 -10.88 -1.84
C SER A 270 -0.27 -11.34 -3.14
N PRO A 271 -0.12 -12.63 -3.51
CA PRO A 271 -0.86 -13.23 -4.59
C PRO A 271 -2.27 -13.66 -4.12
N SER A 272 -3.26 -13.60 -5.01
CA SER A 272 -4.65 -13.86 -4.63
C SER A 272 -4.96 -15.36 -4.44
N PRO A 273 -5.84 -15.76 -3.50
CA PRO A 273 -6.44 -14.94 -2.45
C PRO A 273 -5.58 -14.92 -1.19
N ASP A 274 -5.76 -13.93 -0.31
CA ASP A 274 -4.79 -13.65 0.76
C ASP A 274 -4.69 -14.73 1.84
N PHE A 275 -5.78 -15.41 2.20
CA PHE A 275 -5.85 -16.29 3.39
C PHE A 275 -5.91 -17.79 3.06
N TYR A 276 -5.79 -18.16 1.78
CA TYR A 276 -5.65 -19.54 1.33
C TYR A 276 -4.82 -19.59 0.04
N GLY A 277 -3.65 -20.23 0.10
CA GLY A 277 -2.67 -20.41 -0.95
C GLY A 277 -2.67 -21.78 -1.65
N GLY A 278 -3.61 -22.69 -1.36
CA GLY A 278 -3.64 -24.03 -1.96
C GLY A 278 -3.71 -24.07 -3.50
N GLU A 279 -4.27 -23.03 -4.13
CA GLU A 279 -4.28 -22.87 -5.61
C GLU A 279 -2.97 -22.28 -6.17
N ARG A 280 -2.07 -21.83 -5.29
CA ARG A 280 -0.83 -21.13 -5.57
C ARG A 280 0.33 -21.67 -4.76
N LEU A 281 0.48 -22.99 -4.69
CA LEU A 281 1.57 -23.63 -3.96
C LEU A 281 2.96 -23.18 -4.46
N GLY A 282 3.90 -23.04 -3.52
CA GLY A 282 5.26 -22.56 -3.74
C GLY A 282 5.53 -21.22 -3.06
N ASP A 283 6.77 -20.74 -3.10
CA ASP A 283 7.17 -19.49 -2.43
C ASP A 283 6.54 -18.24 -3.08
N ASN A 284 6.10 -18.34 -4.34
CA ASN A 284 5.37 -17.31 -5.09
C ASN A 284 6.16 -16.04 -5.45
N ALA A 285 7.45 -16.13 -5.75
CA ALA A 285 8.20 -14.95 -6.21
C ALA A 285 7.70 -14.49 -7.60
N TYR A 286 7.51 -13.20 -7.87
CA TYR A 286 7.95 -12.02 -7.12
C TYR A 286 6.83 -11.31 -6.33
N ALA A 287 5.86 -12.04 -5.79
CA ALA A 287 4.92 -11.49 -4.81
C ALA A 287 5.62 -11.18 -3.47
N ASN A 288 5.05 -10.29 -2.66
CA ASN A 288 5.60 -9.81 -1.37
C ASN A 288 7.10 -9.48 -1.44
N SER A 289 7.52 -8.80 -2.51
CA SER A 289 8.93 -8.56 -2.84
C SER A 289 9.19 -7.07 -3.09
N ILE A 290 10.42 -6.65 -2.83
CA ILE A 290 10.95 -5.45 -3.48
C ILE A 290 11.53 -5.87 -4.81
N VAL A 291 10.95 -5.38 -5.90
CA VAL A 291 11.47 -5.58 -7.26
C VAL A 291 12.07 -4.28 -7.76
N ALA A 292 13.32 -4.32 -8.20
CA ALA A 292 13.97 -3.20 -8.87
C ALA A 292 13.94 -3.41 -10.38
N LEU A 293 13.42 -2.42 -11.09
CA LEU A 293 13.42 -2.37 -12.54
C LEU A 293 14.23 -1.18 -13.04
N ARG A 294 14.73 -1.26 -14.26
CA ARG A 294 15.16 -0.09 -15.02
C ARG A 294 13.94 0.81 -15.24
N ALA A 295 13.97 2.02 -14.69
CA ALA A 295 12.82 2.92 -14.78
C ALA A 295 12.48 3.27 -16.24
N SER A 296 13.50 3.39 -17.10
CA SER A 296 13.33 3.77 -18.50
C SER A 296 12.77 2.65 -19.41
N THR A 297 13.08 1.39 -19.11
CA THR A 297 12.79 0.24 -20.00
C THR A 297 11.89 -0.84 -19.39
N GLY A 298 11.71 -0.85 -18.06
CA GLY A 298 11.02 -1.92 -17.35
C GLY A 298 11.84 -3.21 -17.21
N GLU A 299 13.11 -3.21 -17.62
CA GLU A 299 14.00 -4.37 -17.51
C GLU A 299 14.22 -4.75 -16.04
N PHE A 300 14.10 -6.04 -15.75
CA PHE A 300 14.35 -6.59 -14.42
C PHE A 300 15.82 -6.43 -14.01
N VAL A 301 16.07 -5.91 -12.80
CA VAL A 301 17.42 -5.78 -12.25
C VAL A 301 17.65 -6.77 -11.12
N TRP A 302 16.80 -6.73 -10.09
CA TRP A 302 16.85 -7.67 -8.97
C TRP A 302 15.50 -7.71 -8.27
N ALA A 303 15.26 -8.76 -7.48
CA ALA A 303 14.17 -8.80 -6.53
C ALA A 303 14.61 -9.44 -5.22
N TYR A 304 14.04 -8.96 -4.11
CA TYR A 304 14.19 -9.56 -2.80
C TYR A 304 12.81 -9.83 -2.20
N GLN A 305 12.46 -11.10 -2.04
CA GLN A 305 11.18 -11.53 -1.47
C GLN A 305 11.23 -11.47 0.07
N LEU A 306 10.25 -10.81 0.69
CA LEU A 306 10.20 -10.58 2.14
C LEU A 306 9.30 -11.60 2.85
N VAL A 307 8.22 -12.03 2.20
CA VAL A 307 7.30 -13.06 2.70
C VAL A 307 7.18 -14.16 1.65
N ARG A 308 7.42 -15.41 2.03
CA ARG A 308 7.20 -16.57 1.15
C ARG A 308 5.80 -17.09 1.35
N HIS A 309 5.12 -17.46 0.26
CA HIS A 309 3.80 -18.10 0.31
C HIS A 309 2.86 -17.40 1.30
N ASP A 310 2.58 -16.12 1.06
CA ASP A 310 1.79 -15.30 1.98
C ASP A 310 0.40 -15.91 2.22
N LEU A 311 -0.03 -15.91 3.49
CA LEU A 311 -1.35 -16.38 3.95
C LEU A 311 -2.01 -15.37 4.90
N TRP A 312 -1.55 -14.11 4.92
CA TRP A 312 -1.78 -13.16 6.00
C TRP A 312 -2.16 -11.75 5.54
N ASP A 313 -2.14 -11.48 4.22
CA ASP A 313 -2.25 -10.12 3.69
C ASP A 313 -1.10 -9.23 4.24
N TYR A 314 0.13 -9.77 4.22
CA TYR A 314 1.35 -9.04 4.57
C TYR A 314 1.99 -8.36 3.36
N ASP A 315 1.15 -7.62 2.64
CA ASP A 315 1.55 -6.71 1.57
C ASP A 315 2.66 -5.74 1.97
N LEU A 316 3.52 -5.41 1.01
CA LEU A 316 4.51 -4.35 1.16
C LEU A 316 3.86 -2.99 0.90
N ALA A 317 3.08 -2.51 1.86
CA ALA A 317 2.26 -1.30 1.68
C ALA A 317 3.03 0.02 1.81
N ALA A 318 4.11 0.04 2.61
CA ALA A 318 4.90 1.23 2.84
C ALA A 318 5.75 1.59 1.61
N GLN A 319 5.84 2.89 1.29
CA GLN A 319 6.79 3.38 0.29
C GLN A 319 8.22 3.02 0.73
N PRO A 320 9.04 2.39 -0.14
CA PRO A 320 10.45 2.19 0.15
C PRO A 320 11.14 3.54 0.40
N MET A 321 12.02 3.61 1.38
CA MET A 321 12.79 4.81 1.68
C MET A 321 14.24 4.64 1.23
N LEU A 322 14.71 5.51 0.35
CA LEU A 322 16.09 5.49 -0.16
C LEU A 322 16.92 6.50 0.63
N VAL A 323 18.00 6.02 1.25
CA VAL A 323 18.94 6.83 2.02
C VAL A 323 20.35 6.31 1.78
N ASP A 324 21.34 7.17 1.97
CA ASP A 324 22.73 6.73 2.03
C ASP A 324 23.10 6.56 3.51
N ILE A 325 23.60 5.38 3.88
CA ILE A 325 24.00 5.06 5.26
C ILE A 325 25.52 4.94 5.35
N ASP A 326 26.11 5.46 6.41
CA ASP A 326 27.52 5.25 6.69
C ASP A 326 27.74 3.85 7.27
N ARG A 327 28.70 3.12 6.69
CA ARG A 327 29.15 1.82 7.18
C ARG A 327 30.67 1.78 7.20
N ALA A 328 31.23 1.93 8.40
CA ALA A 328 32.67 1.94 8.61
C ALA A 328 33.39 3.00 7.72
N GLY A 329 32.78 4.17 7.55
CA GLY A 329 33.30 5.26 6.72
C GLY A 329 32.99 5.15 5.23
N GLU A 330 32.32 4.08 4.76
CA GLU A 330 31.80 3.97 3.41
C GLU A 330 30.33 4.39 3.36
N SER A 331 30.00 5.32 2.45
CA SER A 331 28.61 5.68 2.16
C SER A 331 27.98 4.60 1.26
N VAL A 332 27.04 3.83 1.84
CA VAL A 332 26.36 2.73 1.17
C VAL A 332 24.94 3.16 0.77
N PRO A 333 24.56 3.03 -0.52
CA PRO A 333 23.22 3.40 -0.97
C PRO A 333 22.19 2.34 -0.53
N ALA A 334 21.41 2.66 0.50
CA ALA A 334 20.44 1.77 1.10
C ALA A 334 19.00 2.02 0.62
N LEU A 335 18.18 0.98 0.73
CA LEU A 335 16.73 0.99 0.68
C LEU A 335 16.21 0.38 1.98
N LEU A 336 15.38 1.12 2.69
CA LEU A 336 14.68 0.67 3.89
C LEU A 336 13.23 0.36 3.52
N GLN A 337 12.80 -0.88 3.76
CA GLN A 337 11.42 -1.30 3.59
C GLN A 337 10.82 -1.65 4.94
N ALA A 338 9.96 -0.75 5.44
CA ALA A 338 9.06 -1.07 6.55
C ALA A 338 7.88 -1.91 6.06
N THR A 339 7.30 -2.73 6.92
CA THR A 339 6.37 -3.78 6.50
C THR A 339 5.16 -3.92 7.42
N LYS A 340 4.09 -4.53 6.92
CA LYS A 340 2.92 -4.91 7.72
C LYS A 340 3.28 -5.86 8.87
N MET A 341 4.39 -6.58 8.80
CA MET A 341 4.85 -7.41 9.92
C MET A 341 5.40 -6.58 11.08
N GLY A 342 5.72 -5.29 10.88
CA GLY A 342 6.49 -4.51 11.85
C GLY A 342 8.00 -4.76 11.75
N PHE A 343 8.48 -5.30 10.63
CA PHE A 343 9.90 -5.42 10.30
C PHE A 343 10.39 -4.26 9.44
N VAL A 344 11.69 -3.96 9.53
CA VAL A 344 12.40 -3.13 8.54
C VAL A 344 13.51 -3.95 7.89
N PHE A 345 13.42 -4.11 6.58
CA PHE A 345 14.49 -4.70 5.77
C PHE A 345 15.39 -3.58 5.25
N VAL A 346 16.70 -3.73 5.44
CA VAL A 346 17.72 -2.79 4.94
C VAL A 346 18.50 -3.48 3.83
N LEU A 347 18.33 -3.01 2.60
CA LEU A 347 18.91 -3.61 1.39
C LEU A 347 19.88 -2.62 0.72
N ASP A 348 20.93 -3.11 0.07
CA ASP A 348 21.69 -2.30 -0.89
C ASP A 348 20.81 -2.06 -2.11
N ARG A 349 20.44 -0.79 -2.38
CA ARG A 349 19.46 -0.49 -3.43
C ARG A 349 19.97 -0.78 -4.85
N ARG A 350 21.27 -1.01 -5.03
CA ARG A 350 21.87 -1.41 -6.32
C ARG A 350 21.70 -2.90 -6.61
N THR A 351 21.71 -3.73 -5.57
CA THR A 351 21.82 -5.20 -5.71
C THR A 351 20.70 -6.00 -5.06
N GLY A 352 19.90 -5.38 -4.18
CA GLY A 352 18.87 -6.05 -3.40
C GLY A 352 19.41 -6.91 -2.24
N LYS A 353 20.73 -6.98 -2.05
CA LYS A 353 21.34 -7.77 -0.98
C LYS A 353 21.06 -7.11 0.38
N PRO A 354 20.67 -7.90 1.40
CA PRO A 354 20.54 -7.38 2.76
C PRO A 354 21.86 -6.79 3.25
N LEU A 355 21.79 -5.60 3.84
CA LEU A 355 22.92 -4.97 4.51
C LEU A 355 23.04 -5.45 5.97
N ASN A 356 21.94 -5.86 6.59
CA ASN A 356 21.93 -6.47 7.91
C ASN A 356 21.62 -7.97 7.81
N SER A 357 21.91 -8.72 8.87
CA SER A 357 21.53 -10.13 8.95
C SER A 357 20.00 -10.27 8.82
N VAL A 358 19.59 -11.31 8.08
CA VAL A 358 18.21 -11.75 7.99
C VAL A 358 18.21 -13.23 8.29
N GLU A 359 17.61 -13.60 9.43
CA GLU A 359 17.51 -14.99 9.85
C GLU A 359 16.36 -15.68 9.12
N GLU A 360 16.54 -16.93 8.71
CA GLU A 360 15.43 -17.78 8.31
C GLU A 360 15.02 -18.66 9.49
N ARG A 361 13.77 -18.54 9.93
CA ARG A 361 13.24 -19.28 11.08
C ARG A 361 12.12 -20.21 10.61
N PRO A 362 12.09 -21.47 11.09
CA PRO A 362 10.94 -22.34 10.89
C PRO A 362 9.65 -21.66 11.37
N VAL A 363 8.55 -21.88 10.66
CA VAL A 363 7.23 -21.35 11.02
C VAL A 363 6.19 -22.48 11.04
N PRO A 364 5.05 -22.32 11.75
CA PRO A 364 4.07 -23.38 11.87
C PRO A 364 3.50 -23.83 10.52
N ALA A 365 3.25 -25.13 10.39
CA ALA A 365 2.60 -25.69 9.20
C ALA A 365 1.10 -25.33 9.15
N SER A 366 0.54 -25.36 7.95
CA SER A 366 -0.92 -25.29 7.77
C SER A 366 -1.54 -26.64 8.07
N ALA A 367 -2.68 -26.62 8.77
CA ALA A 367 -3.53 -27.79 8.99
C ALA A 367 -4.74 -27.81 8.04
N VAL A 368 -4.88 -26.81 7.17
CA VAL A 368 -5.99 -26.70 6.22
C VAL A 368 -5.74 -27.66 5.04
N PRO A 369 -6.67 -28.57 4.72
CA PRO A 369 -6.49 -29.48 3.58
C PRO A 369 -6.20 -28.76 2.25
N GLY A 370 -5.22 -29.27 1.52
CA GLY A 370 -4.77 -28.69 0.24
C GLY A 370 -3.82 -27.49 0.39
N GLU A 371 -3.60 -26.98 1.60
CA GLU A 371 -2.67 -25.90 1.86
C GLU A 371 -1.27 -26.41 2.24
N ILE A 372 -0.22 -25.75 1.76
CA ILE A 372 1.16 -26.02 2.17
C ILE A 372 1.89 -24.69 2.43
N ALA A 373 1.88 -24.29 3.71
CA ALA A 373 2.60 -23.10 4.16
C ALA A 373 4.12 -23.21 3.92
N ALA A 374 4.80 -22.07 3.76
CA ALA A 374 6.25 -22.01 3.70
C ALA A 374 6.88 -22.62 4.96
N LYS A 375 7.98 -23.38 4.80
CA LYS A 375 8.67 -24.04 5.93
C LYS A 375 9.37 -23.06 6.87
N ALA A 376 9.82 -21.93 6.33
CA ALA A 376 10.56 -20.92 7.06
C ALA A 376 10.32 -19.53 6.48
N GLN A 377 10.37 -18.51 7.35
CA GLN A 377 10.22 -17.10 6.99
C GLN A 377 11.41 -16.27 7.43
N LYS A 378 11.51 -15.07 6.86
CA LYS A 378 12.61 -14.13 7.09
C LYS A 378 12.34 -13.21 8.27
N PHE A 379 13.32 -13.10 9.16
CA PHE A 379 13.32 -12.21 10.31
C PHE A 379 14.54 -11.30 10.24
N PRO A 380 14.40 -10.03 9.82
CA PRO A 380 15.53 -9.10 9.78
C PRO A 380 15.92 -8.68 11.20
N MET A 381 17.12 -8.11 11.31
CA MET A 381 17.63 -7.54 12.56
C MET A 381 16.69 -6.47 13.16
N LEU A 382 16.11 -5.60 12.32
CA LEU A 382 15.25 -4.50 12.77
C LEU A 382 13.79 -4.95 12.90
N LYS A 383 13.35 -5.03 14.15
CA LYS A 383 12.04 -5.50 14.58
C LYS A 383 11.37 -4.39 15.41
N LEU A 384 10.34 -3.77 14.86
CA LEU A 384 9.65 -2.62 15.45
C LEU A 384 8.41 -3.00 16.27
N HIS A 385 8.00 -4.25 16.13
CA HIS A 385 6.97 -4.89 16.93
C HIS A 385 7.62 -5.84 17.93
N ALA A 386 6.97 -6.08 19.07
CA ALA A 386 7.39 -7.15 19.97
C ALA A 386 6.97 -8.48 19.35
N PHE A 387 7.92 -9.24 18.82
CA PHE A 387 7.65 -10.58 18.26
C PHE A 387 7.84 -11.57 19.38
N SER A 388 6.72 -11.91 20.04
CA SER A 388 6.63 -12.96 21.05
C SER A 388 5.62 -14.01 20.57
N ASP A 389 5.81 -15.25 21.00
CA ASP A 389 4.81 -16.31 20.87
C ASP A 389 3.70 -16.15 21.93
N GLU A 390 3.88 -15.23 22.88
CA GLU A 390 2.89 -14.80 23.86
C GLU A 390 2.22 -13.49 23.44
N LEU A 391 0.90 -13.44 23.61
CA LEU A 391 0.12 -12.23 23.38
C LEU A 391 0.23 -11.28 24.58
N PRO A 392 0.09 -9.97 24.37
CA PRO A 392 -0.24 -9.07 25.47
C PRO A 392 -1.49 -9.58 26.21
N PRO A 393 -1.57 -9.40 27.53
CA PRO A 393 -2.72 -9.85 28.30
C PRO A 393 -4.00 -9.15 27.84
N ILE A 394 -5.15 -9.78 28.11
CA ILE A 394 -6.46 -9.12 27.91
C ILE A 394 -6.52 -7.88 28.80
N TRP A 395 -6.94 -6.76 28.23
CA TRP A 395 -7.06 -5.50 28.95
C TRP A 395 -8.13 -5.59 30.04
N GLN A 396 -7.72 -5.34 31.29
CA GLN A 396 -8.59 -5.48 32.48
C GLN A 396 -9.50 -4.26 32.68
N HIS A 397 -10.30 -3.90 31.67
CA HIS A 397 -11.17 -2.73 31.72
C HIS A 397 -12.43 -2.93 32.60
N SER A 398 -13.15 -4.04 32.41
CA SER A 398 -14.28 -4.47 33.25
C SER A 398 -14.47 -6.00 33.14
N PRO A 399 -15.18 -6.66 34.08
CA PRO A 399 -15.46 -8.10 33.99
C PRO A 399 -16.16 -8.49 32.67
N GLU A 400 -17.12 -7.71 32.21
CA GLU A 400 -17.87 -7.95 30.97
C GLU A 400 -16.97 -7.79 29.74
N HIS A 401 -16.07 -6.81 29.74
CA HIS A 401 -15.10 -6.63 28.66
C HIS A 401 -14.12 -7.81 28.58
N VAL A 402 -13.57 -8.22 29.72
CA VAL A 402 -12.65 -9.36 29.81
C VAL A 402 -13.33 -10.63 29.29
N GLU A 403 -14.56 -10.89 29.72
CA GLU A 403 -15.33 -12.06 29.29
C GLU A 403 -15.63 -12.04 27.78
N ALA A 404 -16.07 -10.89 27.25
CA ALA A 404 -16.30 -10.74 25.81
C ALA A 404 -15.02 -11.02 25.00
N CYS A 405 -13.87 -10.52 25.45
CA CYS A 405 -12.60 -10.73 24.77
C CYS A 405 -12.08 -12.17 24.88
N ARG A 406 -12.34 -12.87 26.01
CA ARG A 406 -12.05 -14.31 26.13
C ARG A 406 -12.87 -15.12 25.12
N ASN A 407 -14.16 -14.83 25.00
CA ASN A 407 -15.05 -15.51 24.05
C ASN A 407 -14.61 -15.30 22.59
N MET A 408 -14.12 -14.11 22.25
CA MET A 408 -13.58 -13.86 20.90
C MET A 408 -12.33 -14.69 20.59
N LEU A 409 -11.51 -14.98 21.61
CA LEU A 409 -10.26 -15.75 21.51
C LEU A 409 -10.45 -17.26 21.68
N GLU A 410 -11.64 -17.72 22.04
CA GLU A 410 -11.91 -19.15 22.26
C GLU A 410 -11.60 -19.98 21.00
N GLY A 411 -10.76 -21.01 21.16
CA GLY A 411 -10.36 -21.90 20.07
C GLY A 411 -9.47 -21.27 18.99
N VAL A 412 -9.07 -20.00 19.16
CA VAL A 412 -8.21 -19.29 18.21
C VAL A 412 -6.76 -19.74 18.39
N ARG A 413 -6.12 -20.10 17.27
CA ARG A 413 -4.71 -20.52 17.24
C ARG A 413 -3.76 -19.32 17.19
N PHE A 414 -2.70 -19.34 18.00
CA PHE A 414 -1.58 -18.39 17.91
C PHE A 414 -0.27 -19.08 18.29
N GLU A 415 0.65 -19.17 17.34
CA GLU A 415 2.01 -19.73 17.44
C GLU A 415 3.02 -18.74 16.81
N GLY A 416 2.77 -17.44 17.03
CA GLY A 416 3.54 -16.33 16.46
C GLY A 416 2.98 -15.75 15.16
N ILE A 417 3.65 -14.73 14.63
CA ILE A 417 3.18 -13.89 13.51
C ILE A 417 2.86 -14.65 12.21
N TYR A 418 3.56 -15.76 11.97
CA TYR A 418 3.37 -16.59 10.77
C TYR A 418 2.52 -17.83 11.04
N THR A 419 1.62 -17.78 12.02
CA THR A 419 0.62 -18.85 12.22
C THR A 419 -0.33 -18.87 11.03
N PRO A 420 -0.44 -19.96 10.25
CA PRO A 420 -1.36 -20.00 9.11
C PRO A 420 -2.83 -19.92 9.54
N PRO A 421 -3.72 -19.34 8.73
CA PRO A 421 -5.16 -19.40 8.94
C PRO A 421 -5.66 -20.83 9.13
N SER A 422 -6.64 -21.02 10.01
CA SER A 422 -7.18 -22.35 10.35
C SER A 422 -8.70 -22.42 10.22
N LEU A 423 -9.23 -23.65 10.29
CA LEU A 423 -10.67 -23.90 10.32
C LEU A 423 -11.33 -23.49 11.65
N ALA A 424 -10.56 -23.40 12.75
CA ALA A 424 -11.06 -22.96 14.05
C ALA A 424 -11.00 -21.43 14.20
N GLY A 425 -9.99 -20.82 13.59
CA GLY A 425 -9.63 -19.42 13.78
C GLY A 425 -8.14 -19.30 14.09
N THR A 426 -7.53 -18.20 13.67
CA THR A 426 -6.12 -17.88 13.88
C THR A 426 -6.01 -16.40 14.21
N LEU A 427 -5.24 -16.07 15.24
CA LEU A 427 -4.93 -14.69 15.58
C LEU A 427 -3.69 -14.25 14.81
N LEU A 428 -3.79 -13.09 14.17
CA LEU A 428 -2.69 -12.42 13.48
C LEU A 428 -2.27 -11.22 14.33
N TYR A 429 -0.99 -11.15 14.70
CA TYR A 429 -0.45 -10.06 15.51
C TYR A 429 0.99 -9.69 15.09
N PRO A 430 1.20 -8.52 14.46
CA PRO A 430 0.18 -7.58 14.00
C PRO A 430 -0.78 -8.23 12.97
N GLY A 431 -2.02 -7.77 12.97
CA GLY A 431 -3.05 -8.21 12.02
C GLY A 431 -2.77 -7.72 10.60
N ASN A 432 -3.70 -7.97 9.67
CA ASN A 432 -3.54 -7.57 8.28
C ASN A 432 -3.59 -6.03 8.02
N PRO A 433 -4.13 -5.16 8.91
CA PRO A 433 -3.85 -3.73 8.85
C PRO A 433 -2.35 -3.42 9.00
N GLY A 434 -1.60 -4.33 9.62
CA GLY A 434 -0.16 -4.35 9.71
C GLY A 434 0.45 -3.34 10.66
N GLY A 435 1.68 -3.61 11.09
CA GLY A 435 2.53 -2.70 11.85
C GLY A 435 2.78 -1.41 11.09
N VAL A 436 3.48 -1.47 9.96
CA VAL A 436 3.71 -0.30 9.11
C VAL A 436 2.97 -0.48 7.80
N ASN A 437 1.96 0.37 7.58
CA ASN A 437 1.13 0.36 6.39
C ASN A 437 1.55 1.51 5.43
N TRP A 438 0.66 1.99 4.55
CA TRP A 438 0.96 3.00 3.52
C TRP A 438 1.48 4.35 4.07
N GLY A 439 1.33 4.62 5.37
CA GLY A 439 1.91 5.79 6.04
C GLY A 439 3.43 5.90 5.89
N SER A 440 4.12 4.77 5.70
CA SER A 440 5.57 4.70 5.44
C SER A 440 6.43 5.29 6.58
N MET A 441 7.69 5.61 6.30
CA MET A 441 8.65 6.19 7.25
C MET A 441 9.00 7.63 6.88
N ALA A 442 9.62 8.35 7.82
CA ALA A 442 10.27 9.64 7.57
C ALA A 442 11.71 9.63 8.06
N ALA A 443 12.64 10.19 7.31
CA ALA A 443 14.05 10.28 7.69
C ALA A 443 14.40 11.65 8.27
N HIS A 444 15.38 11.68 9.16
CA HIS A 444 16.13 12.87 9.53
C HIS A 444 17.61 12.64 9.18
N GLU A 445 17.97 12.89 7.92
CA GLU A 445 19.27 12.54 7.33
C GLU A 445 20.46 13.05 8.17
N ARG A 446 20.43 14.31 8.61
CA ARG A 446 21.54 14.90 9.38
C ARG A 446 21.80 14.22 10.73
N ARG A 447 20.83 13.51 11.28
CA ARG A 447 20.94 12.80 12.57
C ARG A 447 21.03 11.29 12.37
N GLY A 448 20.90 10.79 11.14
CA GLY A 448 20.88 9.37 10.84
C GLY A 448 19.71 8.62 11.47
N LEU A 449 18.56 9.27 11.64
CA LEU A 449 17.37 8.67 12.26
C LEU A 449 16.25 8.43 11.25
N ALA A 450 15.51 7.33 11.41
CA ALA A 450 14.24 7.11 10.72
C ALA A 450 13.09 7.00 11.73
N PHE A 451 11.99 7.70 11.49
CA PHE A 451 10.79 7.69 12.32
C PHE A 451 9.66 6.91 11.65
N VAL A 452 8.95 6.11 12.44
CA VAL A 452 7.91 5.22 11.93
C VAL A 452 6.82 4.99 12.96
N VAL A 453 5.56 5.07 12.51
CA VAL A 453 4.40 4.67 13.30
C VAL A 453 4.15 3.19 13.07
N VAL A 454 4.04 2.44 14.16
CA VAL A 454 3.84 0.99 14.14
C VAL A 454 2.54 0.68 14.86
N ASN A 455 1.53 0.19 14.13
CA ASN A 455 0.31 -0.31 14.73
C ASN A 455 0.56 -1.67 15.39
N ARG A 456 -0.20 -1.95 16.45
CA ARG A 456 -0.17 -3.21 17.20
C ARG A 456 -1.60 -3.70 17.38
N LEU A 457 -2.32 -3.80 16.26
CA LEU A 457 -3.72 -4.20 16.24
C LEU A 457 -3.83 -5.66 15.80
N PRO A 458 -4.41 -6.55 16.62
CA PRO A 458 -4.66 -7.94 16.26
C PRO A 458 -5.91 -8.13 15.39
N THR A 459 -5.87 -9.14 14.52
CA THR A 459 -7.02 -9.59 13.71
C THR A 459 -7.20 -11.08 13.88
N VAL A 460 -8.43 -11.55 14.06
CA VAL A 460 -8.75 -12.99 14.01
C VAL A 460 -9.24 -13.32 12.61
N VAL A 461 -8.70 -14.38 12.02
CA VAL A 461 -9.07 -14.89 10.70
C VAL A 461 -9.43 -16.36 10.78
N LYS A 462 -10.47 -16.77 10.05
CA LYS A 462 -10.88 -18.16 9.89
C LYS A 462 -11.12 -18.48 8.42
N VAL A 463 -10.58 -19.60 7.95
CA VAL A 463 -11.00 -20.18 6.67
C VAL A 463 -12.21 -21.08 6.88
N ILE A 464 -13.21 -20.95 6.01
CA ILE A 464 -14.51 -21.61 6.15
C ILE A 464 -14.70 -22.56 4.98
N PRO A 465 -14.93 -23.87 5.19
CA PRO A 465 -15.19 -24.81 4.10
C PRO A 465 -16.33 -24.32 3.21
N ARG A 466 -16.17 -24.40 1.88
CA ARG A 466 -17.12 -23.84 0.89
C ARG A 466 -18.57 -24.20 1.17
N ARG A 467 -18.84 -25.45 1.56
CA ARG A 467 -20.18 -25.96 1.89
C ARG A 467 -20.87 -25.24 3.06
N GLN A 468 -20.09 -24.61 3.96
CA GLN A 468 -20.58 -23.88 5.13
C GLN A 468 -20.59 -22.36 4.92
N PHE A 469 -19.82 -21.86 3.95
CA PHE A 469 -19.57 -20.42 3.78
C PHE A 469 -20.87 -19.62 3.63
N ARG A 470 -21.77 -20.01 2.72
CA ARG A 470 -23.02 -19.27 2.48
C ARG A 470 -23.87 -19.11 3.74
N LYS A 471 -23.94 -20.16 4.58
CA LYS A 471 -24.70 -20.11 5.83
C LYS A 471 -24.03 -19.11 6.80
N GLN A 472 -22.74 -19.29 7.07
CA GLN A 472 -22.02 -18.44 8.04
C GLN A 472 -21.94 -16.98 7.58
N SER A 473 -21.78 -16.71 6.28
CA SER A 473 -21.74 -15.34 5.76
C SER A 473 -23.09 -14.64 5.85
N ASN A 474 -24.21 -15.38 5.73
CA ASN A 474 -25.54 -14.83 5.93
C ASN A 474 -25.81 -14.52 7.40
N ASP A 475 -25.27 -15.32 8.32
CA ASP A 475 -25.33 -15.06 9.76
C ASP A 475 -24.49 -13.82 10.12
N GLY A 476 -23.43 -13.54 9.36
CA GLY A 476 -22.60 -12.33 9.50
C GLY A 476 -21.72 -12.32 10.75
N VAL A 477 -21.68 -13.43 11.49
CA VAL A 477 -21.04 -13.50 12.81
C VAL A 477 -20.00 -14.63 12.86
N PHE A 478 -18.86 -14.34 13.47
CA PHE A 478 -17.82 -15.30 13.82
C PHE A 478 -17.34 -15.02 15.26
N ASN A 479 -17.30 -16.05 16.11
CA ASN A 479 -16.98 -15.93 17.55
C ASN A 479 -17.79 -14.83 18.26
N GLY A 480 -19.09 -14.75 17.96
CA GLY A 480 -20.02 -13.82 18.61
C GLY A 480 -19.87 -12.36 18.16
N VAL A 481 -19.03 -12.06 17.16
CA VAL A 481 -18.88 -10.71 16.61
C VAL A 481 -19.16 -10.64 15.12
N GLU A 482 -19.67 -9.50 14.69
CA GLU A 482 -19.80 -9.17 13.27
C GLU A 482 -18.41 -9.23 12.61
N ALA A 483 -18.30 -10.01 11.54
CA ALA A 483 -17.04 -10.26 10.86
C ALA A 483 -17.16 -9.93 9.37
N GLN A 484 -16.04 -9.55 8.77
CA GLN A 484 -15.96 -9.43 7.32
C GLN A 484 -15.86 -10.82 6.70
N PHE A 485 -16.73 -11.12 5.73
CA PHE A 485 -16.68 -12.36 4.96
C PHE A 485 -16.24 -12.09 3.52
N THR A 486 -15.35 -12.92 2.99
CA THR A 486 -14.98 -12.88 1.57
C THR A 486 -15.03 -14.28 0.97
N SER A 487 -15.43 -14.35 -0.31
CA SER A 487 -15.76 -15.61 -0.93
C SER A 487 -14.55 -16.49 -1.21
N GLN A 488 -13.36 -15.90 -1.44
CA GLN A 488 -12.19 -16.60 -1.99
C GLN A 488 -12.59 -17.56 -3.15
N SER A 489 -13.38 -17.05 -4.11
CA SER A 489 -13.94 -17.82 -5.23
C SER A 489 -12.86 -18.58 -6.01
N GLY A 490 -13.19 -19.80 -6.46
CA GLY A 490 -12.22 -20.70 -7.11
C GLY A 490 -11.40 -21.55 -6.15
N THR A 491 -11.60 -21.40 -4.82
CA THR A 491 -10.98 -22.27 -3.79
C THR A 491 -12.03 -23.10 -3.04
N PRO A 492 -11.62 -24.19 -2.35
CA PRO A 492 -12.48 -24.97 -1.45
C PRO A 492 -12.95 -24.21 -0.20
N TYR A 493 -12.56 -22.95 -0.01
CA TYR A 493 -12.79 -22.18 1.22
C TYR A 493 -13.34 -20.78 0.92
N GLY A 494 -14.08 -20.20 1.87
CA GLY A 494 -14.17 -18.74 2.04
C GLY A 494 -13.39 -18.32 3.27
N MET A 495 -13.47 -17.05 3.66
CA MET A 495 -12.89 -16.59 4.94
C MET A 495 -13.86 -15.69 5.70
N ALA A 496 -13.67 -15.63 7.02
CA ALA A 496 -14.18 -14.60 7.91
C ALA A 496 -13.03 -13.95 8.70
N ARG A 497 -13.08 -12.64 8.92
CA ARG A 497 -12.11 -11.94 9.77
C ARG A 497 -12.74 -10.79 10.55
N PHE A 498 -12.18 -10.49 11.71
CA PHE A 498 -12.54 -9.30 12.48
C PHE A 498 -11.32 -8.77 13.25
N GLU A 499 -11.29 -7.46 13.48
CA GLU A 499 -10.32 -6.84 14.40
C GLU A 499 -10.75 -7.10 15.84
N LEU A 500 -9.81 -7.46 16.73
CA LEU A 500 -10.11 -7.90 18.10
C LEU A 500 -10.45 -6.70 19.02
N PHE A 501 -11.60 -6.09 18.76
CA PHE A 501 -12.21 -5.05 19.56
C PHE A 501 -13.52 -5.57 20.14
N ASN A 502 -13.76 -5.31 21.43
CA ASN A 502 -15.08 -5.42 22.01
C ASN A 502 -15.97 -4.35 21.37
N ARG A 503 -16.84 -4.77 20.46
CA ARG A 503 -17.69 -3.84 19.70
C ARG A 503 -18.79 -3.19 20.52
N ALA A 504 -19.17 -3.73 21.68
CA ALA A 504 -20.19 -3.11 22.53
C ALA A 504 -19.75 -1.74 23.08
N ASN A 505 -18.44 -1.55 23.27
CA ASN A 505 -17.84 -0.31 23.77
C ASN A 505 -16.69 0.21 22.90
N THR A 506 -16.45 -0.39 21.74
CA THR A 506 -15.34 -0.08 20.80
C THR A 506 -13.95 -0.14 21.42
N LEU A 507 -13.79 -0.91 22.51
CA LEU A 507 -12.52 -1.03 23.22
C LEU A 507 -11.68 -2.19 22.66
N PRO A 508 -10.35 -2.02 22.48
CA PRO A 508 -9.46 -3.11 22.10
C PRO A 508 -9.40 -4.19 23.18
N CYS A 509 -9.24 -5.46 22.79
CA CYS A 509 -9.20 -6.56 23.77
C CYS A 509 -7.84 -6.77 24.43
N LEU A 510 -6.74 -6.52 23.73
CA LEU A 510 -5.39 -6.71 24.27
C LEU A 510 -4.89 -5.41 24.88
N GLU A 511 -4.10 -5.52 25.95
CA GLU A 511 -3.45 -4.37 26.59
C GLU A 511 -2.51 -3.66 25.61
N GLY A 512 -2.45 -2.32 25.73
CA GLY A 512 -1.64 -1.47 24.87
C GLY A 512 -0.12 -1.59 25.12
N PRO A 513 0.69 -0.83 24.37
CA PRO A 513 0.28 0.22 23.43
C PRO A 513 -0.27 -0.35 22.11
N TRP A 514 -1.38 0.21 21.60
CA TRP A 514 -1.99 -0.21 20.32
C TRP A 514 -1.34 0.41 19.08
N ALA A 515 -0.52 1.45 19.29
CA ALA A 515 0.39 1.99 18.30
C ALA A 515 1.59 2.64 19.01
N THR A 516 2.74 2.66 18.36
CA THR A 516 3.97 3.30 18.86
C THR A 516 4.63 4.13 17.76
N LEU A 517 5.16 5.29 18.12
CA LEU A 517 6.12 6.03 17.28
C LEU A 517 7.53 5.60 17.67
N VAL A 518 8.28 5.06 16.71
CA VAL A 518 9.62 4.52 16.91
C VAL A 518 10.62 5.34 16.10
N ALA A 519 11.79 5.60 16.69
CA ALA A 519 12.98 6.06 15.97
C ALA A 519 13.96 4.89 15.83
N ILE A 520 14.52 4.72 14.64
CA ILE A 520 15.51 3.69 14.28
C ILE A 520 16.83 4.36 13.96
#